data_AF-A0A8T9QFV1-F1
#
_entry.id   AF-A0A8T9QFV1-F1
#
_cell.length_a   1.000
_cell.length_b   1.000
_cell.length_c   1.000
_cell.angle_alpha   90.00
_cell.angle_beta   90.00
_cell.angle_gamma   90.00
#
_symmetry.space_group_name_H-M   'P 1'
#
loop_
_entity.id
_entity.type
_entity.pdbx_description
1 polymer ?
#
loop_
_entity_poly.entity_id
_entity_poly.type
_entity_poly.pdbx_seq_one_letter_code
_entity_poly.pdbx_strand_id
1 'polypeptide(L)'
;MTTSSPSPEVNLVTVVRAHFGLSVRQLAHYLDVSAGFIAHIETGRKGMPAAMAPRLHGLSRLLPPPLGQGPAAPPEPSGYDPLTPLPHPKPCSALLMLLQPLPSCCAAACSTARSSCRSSGSA
;
A
#
# COMPACT_ATOMS: atom_id res chain seq x y z
N MET A 1 30.26 -18.44 30.25
CA MET A 1 30.48 -17.96 28.88
C MET A 1 29.13 -18.02 28.18
N THR A 2 28.40 -16.91 28.16
CA THR A 2 27.03 -16.85 27.61
C THR A 2 27.14 -16.41 26.15
N THR A 3 27.03 -17.36 25.21
CA THR A 3 27.01 -17.09 23.77
C THR A 3 25.63 -16.56 23.38
N SER A 4 25.51 -15.24 23.24
CA SER A 4 24.36 -14.56 22.64
C SER A 4 24.32 -14.92 21.15
N SER A 5 23.41 -15.80 20.74
CA SER A 5 23.11 -16.01 19.31
C SER A 5 22.66 -14.69 18.68
N PRO A 6 23.19 -14.28 17.51
CA PRO A 6 22.69 -13.13 16.78
C PRO A 6 21.36 -13.49 16.14
N SER A 7 20.28 -13.44 16.92
CA SER A 7 18.93 -13.42 16.39
C SER A 7 18.83 -12.19 15.49
N PRO A 8 18.45 -12.32 14.20
CA PRO A 8 18.17 -11.14 13.40
C PRO A 8 17.00 -10.43 14.09
N GLU A 9 17.26 -9.31 14.76
CA GLU A 9 16.19 -8.47 15.29
C GLU A 9 15.39 -7.96 14.10
N VAL A 10 14.31 -8.66 13.78
CA VAL A 10 13.51 -8.37 12.61
C VAL A 10 12.80 -7.05 12.89
N ASN A 11 13.29 -5.99 12.27
CA ASN A 11 12.74 -4.67 12.47
C ASN A 11 11.31 -4.62 11.94
N LEU A 12 10.36 -4.38 12.84
CA LEU A 12 8.92 -4.39 12.56
C LEU A 12 8.56 -3.50 11.36
N VAL A 13 9.23 -2.35 11.21
CA VAL A 13 9.02 -1.41 10.11
C VAL A 13 9.34 -2.05 8.76
N THR A 14 10.43 -2.80 8.69
CA THR A 14 10.87 -3.51 7.49
C THR A 14 9.91 -4.63 7.12
N VAL A 15 9.38 -5.34 8.12
CA VAL A 15 8.39 -6.42 7.94
C VAL A 15 7.06 -5.87 7.43
N VAL A 16 6.55 -4.83 8.08
CA VAL A 16 5.31 -4.15 7.65
C VAL A 16 5.46 -3.69 6.21
N ARG A 17 6.58 -3.06 5.86
CA ARG A 17 6.84 -2.59 4.51
C ARG A 17 6.84 -3.74 3.49
N ALA A 18 7.58 -4.81 3.77
CA ALA A 18 7.69 -5.96 2.89
C ALA A 18 6.33 -6.65 2.69
N HIS A 19 5.56 -6.80 3.76
CA HIS A 19 4.26 -7.47 3.71
C HIS A 19 3.22 -6.67 2.92
N PHE A 20 3.13 -5.36 3.14
CA PHE A 20 2.15 -4.51 2.44
C PHE A 20 2.65 -3.98 1.08
N GLY A 21 3.88 -4.30 0.67
CA GLY A 21 4.48 -3.78 -0.55
C GLY A 21 4.62 -2.25 -0.56
N LEU A 22 4.76 -1.62 0.62
CA LEU A 22 4.81 -0.17 0.74
C LEU A 22 6.20 0.37 0.38
N SER A 23 6.27 1.55 -0.22
CA SER A 23 7.53 2.29 -0.32
C SER A 23 7.85 3.01 1.01
N VAL A 24 9.13 3.33 1.23
CA VAL A 24 9.57 4.14 2.39
C VAL A 24 8.80 5.46 2.48
N ARG A 25 8.56 6.11 1.33
CA ARG A 25 7.82 7.37 1.26
C ARG A 25 6.36 7.22 1.67
N GLN A 26 5.69 6.16 1.23
CA GLN A 26 4.30 5.88 1.60
C GLN A 26 4.16 5.60 3.10
N LEU A 27 5.07 4.79 3.66
CA LEU A 27 5.07 4.50 5.09
C LEU A 27 5.35 5.76 5.91
N ALA A 28 6.29 6.58 5.47
CA ALA A 28 6.61 7.85 6.10
C ALA A 28 5.40 8.81 6.09
N HIS A 29 4.69 8.91 4.96
CA HIS A 29 3.47 9.72 4.86
C HIS A 29 2.34 9.20 5.76
N TYR A 30 2.16 7.87 5.88
CA TYR A 30 1.17 7.28 6.79
C TYR A 30 1.47 7.57 8.27
N LEU A 31 2.76 7.54 8.61
CA LEU A 31 3.24 7.78 9.97
C LEU A 31 3.49 9.26 10.28
N ASP A 32 3.28 10.15 9.31
CA ASP A 32 3.52 11.60 9.41
C ASP A 32 4.96 11.95 9.80
N VAL A 33 5.93 11.28 9.18
CA VAL A 33 7.38 11.48 9.40
C VAL A 33 8.14 11.58 8.08
N SER A 34 9.43 11.93 8.15
CA SER A 34 10.28 11.99 6.96
C SER A 34 10.74 10.60 6.51
N ALA A 35 10.93 10.42 5.20
CA ALA A 35 11.43 9.16 4.65
C ALA A 35 12.84 8.80 5.17
N GLY A 36 13.71 9.79 5.39
CA GLY A 36 15.03 9.57 5.97
C GLY A 36 14.97 9.07 7.42
N PHE A 37 13.97 9.51 8.19
CA PHE A 37 13.76 9.02 9.54
C PHE A 37 13.37 7.53 9.55
N ILE A 38 12.50 7.09 8.65
CA ILE A 38 12.18 5.67 8.47
C ILE A 38 13.43 4.87 8.08
N ALA A 39 14.27 5.37 7.17
CA ALA A 39 15.53 4.71 6.81
C ALA A 39 16.50 4.58 8.01
N HIS A 40 16.56 5.59 8.89
CA HIS A 40 17.35 5.51 10.11
C HIS A 40 16.81 4.49 11.12
N ILE A 41 15.48 4.36 11.21
CA ILE A 41 14.86 3.32 12.04
C ILE A 41 15.16 1.95 11.46
N GLU A 42 14.99 1.75 10.15
CA GLU A 42 15.25 0.47 9.46
C GLU A 42 16.70 0.00 9.66
N THR A 43 17.66 0.94 9.62
CA THR A 43 19.10 0.66 9.84
C THR A 43 19.49 0.54 11.31
N GLY A 44 18.56 0.69 12.25
CA GLY A 44 18.83 0.63 13.68
C GLY A 44 19.62 1.83 14.23
N ARG A 45 19.82 2.89 13.42
CA ARG A 45 20.56 4.09 13.83
C ARG A 45 19.74 5.00 14.74
N LYS A 46 18.40 4.88 14.73
CA LYS A 46 17.51 5.68 15.56
C LYS A 46 16.38 4.83 16.13
N GLY A 47 16.08 5.03 17.42
CA GLY A 47 14.99 4.33 18.10
C GLY A 47 13.61 4.80 17.63
N MET A 48 12.63 3.91 17.76
CA MET A 48 11.23 4.19 17.41
C MET A 48 10.60 5.15 18.44
N PRO A 49 9.98 6.26 18.02
CA PRO A 49 9.33 7.19 18.93
C PRO A 49 8.00 6.61 19.42
N ALA A 50 7.70 6.82 20.71
CA ALA A 50 6.51 6.26 21.36
C ALA A 50 5.18 6.70 20.69
N ALA A 51 5.14 7.90 20.10
CA ALA A 51 3.96 8.42 19.41
C ALA A 51 3.54 7.58 18.19
N MET A 52 4.47 6.84 17.57
CA MET A 52 4.20 6.04 16.37
C MET A 52 3.86 4.58 16.69
N ALA A 53 4.16 4.13 17.91
CA ALA A 53 3.90 2.77 18.37
C ALA A 53 2.44 2.30 18.15
N PRO A 54 1.38 3.08 18.45
CA PRO A 54 0.01 2.59 18.27
C PRO A 54 -0.37 2.37 16.79
N ARG A 55 0.12 3.23 15.88
CA ARG A 55 -0.13 3.09 14.43
C ARG A 55 0.55 1.84 13.88
N LEU A 56 1.81 1.63 14.24
CA LEU A 56 2.55 0.42 13.86
C LEU A 56 1.97 -0.84 14.51
N HIS A 57 1.51 -0.75 15.76
CA HIS A 57 0.83 -1.86 16.41
C HIS A 57 -0.45 -2.25 15.66
N GLY A 58 -1.24 -1.28 15.21
CA GLY A 58 -2.41 -1.52 14.35
C GLY A 58 -2.05 -2.30 13.08
N LEU A 59 -0.98 -1.90 12.38
CA LEU A 59 -0.50 -2.62 11.19
C LEU A 59 0.03 -4.02 11.52
N SER A 60 0.69 -4.19 12.67
CA SER A 60 1.26 -5.48 13.07
C SER A 60 0.20 -6.56 13.31
N ARG A 61 -1.02 -6.18 13.70
CA ARG A 61 -2.14 -7.12 13.89
C ARG A 61 -2.65 -7.72 12.58
N LEU A 62 -2.36 -7.08 11.45
CA LEU A 62 -2.74 -7.54 10.12
C LEU A 62 -1.65 -8.39 9.47
N LEU A 63 -0.47 -8.48 10.09
CA LEU A 63 0.59 -9.35 9.60
C LEU A 63 0.24 -10.81 9.94
N PRO A 64 0.55 -11.76 9.03
CA PRO A 64 0.42 -13.17 9.33
C PRO A 64 1.35 -13.57 10.48
N PRO A 65 1.02 -14.65 11.23
CA PRO A 65 1.96 -15.29 12.14
C PRO A 65 3.19 -15.71 11.32
N PRO A 66 4.44 -15.32 11.70
CA PRO A 66 5.03 -15.47 13.05
C PRO A 66 5.31 -14.16 13.82
N LEU A 67 5.12 -12.99 13.21
CA LEU A 67 5.42 -11.68 13.83
C LEU A 67 4.16 -10.83 14.07
N GLY A 68 3.04 -11.18 13.43
CA GLY A 68 1.75 -10.55 13.64
C GLY A 68 0.80 -11.38 14.49
N GLN A 69 -0.29 -10.73 14.93
CA GLN A 69 -1.42 -11.37 15.59
C GLN A 69 -2.59 -11.64 14.62
N GLY A 70 -2.34 -11.56 13.31
CA GLY A 70 -3.35 -11.80 12.30
C GLY A 70 -3.73 -13.28 12.19
N PRO A 71 -4.90 -13.60 11.63
CA PRO A 71 -5.23 -14.97 11.27
C PRO A 71 -4.15 -15.53 10.33
N ALA A 72 -3.86 -16.82 10.47
CA ALA A 72 -2.91 -17.50 9.59
C ALA A 72 -3.30 -17.27 8.13
N ALA A 73 -2.31 -16.88 7.30
CA ALA A 73 -2.54 -16.72 5.87
C ALA A 73 -3.14 -18.03 5.30
N PRO A 74 -4.17 -17.94 4.44
CA PRO A 74 -4.68 -19.12 3.75
C PRO A 74 -3.54 -19.84 3.03
N PRO A 75 -3.54 -21.19 2.99
CA PRO A 75 -2.51 -21.92 2.27
C PRO A 75 -2.47 -21.46 0.82
N GLU A 76 -1.26 -21.21 0.30
CA GLU A 76 -1.04 -20.87 -1.10
C GLU A 76 -1.77 -21.90 -1.99
N PRO A 77 -2.55 -21.44 -2.98
CA PRO A 77 -3.20 -22.37 -3.90
C PRO A 77 -2.12 -23.24 -4.56
N SER A 78 -2.31 -24.56 -4.52
CA SER A 78 -1.46 -25.51 -5.23
C SER A 78 -1.23 -25.03 -6.65
N GLY A 79 0.04 -24.93 -7.06
CA GLY A 79 0.50 -24.19 -8.23
C GLY A 79 -0.42 -24.27 -9.45
N TYR A 80 -0.55 -23.13 -10.12
CA TYR A 80 -1.27 -23.00 -11.38
C TYR A 80 -0.65 -23.95 -12.42
N ASP A 81 -1.32 -25.05 -12.73
CA ASP A 81 -0.93 -25.92 -13.83
C ASP A 81 -1.39 -25.24 -15.14
N PRO A 82 -0.46 -24.76 -15.99
CA PRO A 82 -0.78 -24.05 -17.22
C PRO A 82 -1.50 -24.93 -18.25
N LEU A 83 -1.54 -26.25 -18.05
CA LEU A 83 -2.29 -27.19 -18.87
C LEU A 83 -3.72 -27.39 -18.37
N THR A 84 -4.09 -26.82 -17.22
CA THR A 84 -5.46 -26.83 -16.74
C THR A 84 -6.31 -25.87 -17.57
N PRO A 85 -7.37 -26.35 -18.24
CA PRO A 85 -8.29 -25.47 -18.94
C PRO A 85 -8.90 -24.46 -17.96
N LEU A 86 -8.84 -23.17 -18.31
CA LEU A 86 -9.48 -22.12 -17.52
C LEU A 86 -10.96 -22.45 -17.33
N PRO A 87 -11.52 -22.29 -16.11
CA PRO A 87 -12.94 -22.48 -15.91
C PRO A 87 -13.70 -21.50 -16.81
N HIS A 88 -14.63 -22.03 -17.62
CA HIS A 88 -15.46 -21.23 -18.50
C HIS A 88 -16.13 -20.11 -17.68
N PRO A 89 -16.13 -18.86 -18.17
CA PRO A 89 -16.87 -17.79 -17.51
C PRO A 89 -18.33 -18.24 -17.42
N LYS A 90 -18.86 -18.33 -16.21
CA LYS A 90 -20.29 -18.58 -16.02
C LYS A 90 -21.02 -17.49 -16.81
N PRO A 91 -21.95 -17.83 -17.72
CA PRO A 91 -22.71 -16.82 -18.44
C PRO A 91 -23.41 -15.97 -17.39
N CYS A 92 -22.98 -14.71 -17.31
CA CYS A 92 -23.59 -13.73 -16.44
C CYS A 92 -24.93 -13.34 -17.05
N SER A 93 -25.95 -14.18 -16.89
CA SER A 93 -27.32 -13.86 -17.30
C SER A 93 -27.87 -12.63 -16.56
N ALA A 94 -27.18 -12.17 -15.49
CA ALA A 94 -27.50 -10.96 -14.75
C ALA A 94 -26.84 -9.67 -15.30
N LEU A 95 -25.81 -9.76 -16.17
CA LEU A 95 -25.05 -8.57 -16.60
C LEU A 95 -25.69 -7.86 -17.82
N LEU A 96 -26.59 -8.53 -18.54
CA LEU A 96 -27.29 -7.92 -19.69
C LEU A 96 -28.31 -6.85 -19.28
N MET A 97 -28.77 -6.84 -18.02
CA MET A 97 -29.70 -5.83 -17.50
C MET A 97 -29.01 -4.56 -16.98
N LEU A 98 -27.70 -4.60 -16.71
CA LEU A 98 -26.93 -3.47 -16.18
C LEU A 98 -26.07 -2.75 -17.23
N LEU A 99 -26.11 -3.18 -18.50
CA LEU A 99 -25.57 -2.41 -19.61
C LEU A 99 -26.49 -1.24 -19.99
N GLN A 100 -26.99 -0.52 -18.98
CA GLN A 100 -27.50 0.83 -19.16
C GLN A 100 -26.29 1.73 -19.45
N PRO A 101 -26.32 2.55 -20.51
CA PRO A 101 -25.22 3.46 -20.80
C PRO A 101 -24.99 4.38 -19.60
N LEU A 102 -23.77 4.33 -19.05
CA LEU A 102 -23.31 5.29 -18.05
C LEU A 102 -23.56 6.71 -18.60
N PRO A 103 -24.29 7.60 -17.90
CA PRO A 103 -24.35 8.99 -18.29
C PRO A 103 -22.93 9.56 -18.22
N SER A 104 -22.39 9.91 -19.38
CA SER A 104 -21.15 10.65 -19.54
C SER A 104 -21.31 12.05 -18.92
N CYS A 105 -21.10 12.17 -17.61
CA CYS A 105 -21.21 13.44 -16.89
C CYS A 105 -19.87 14.13 -16.56
N CYS A 106 -18.72 13.68 -17.06
CA CYS A 106 -17.42 14.32 -16.73
C CYS A 106 -16.66 14.98 -17.89
N ALA A 107 -17.30 15.29 -19.02
CA ALA A 107 -16.66 16.03 -20.12
C ALA A 107 -17.15 17.48 -20.29
N ALA A 108 -17.74 18.09 -19.26
CA ALA A 108 -18.25 19.46 -19.32
C ALA A 108 -18.01 20.24 -18.00
N ALA A 109 -16.74 20.44 -17.61
CA ALA A 109 -16.32 21.58 -16.78
C ALA A 109 -14.80 21.52 -16.47
N CYS A 110 -13.96 21.70 -17.49
CA CYS A 110 -12.60 22.21 -17.26
C CYS A 110 -12.18 23.12 -18.42
N SER A 111 -13.10 24.00 -18.82
CA SER A 111 -12.85 25.08 -19.76
C SER A 111 -13.17 26.39 -19.05
N THR A 112 -12.15 26.98 -18.40
CA THR A 112 -11.95 28.42 -18.17
C THR A 112 -10.87 28.61 -17.09
N ALA A 113 -9.60 28.63 -17.50
CA ALA A 113 -8.50 29.32 -16.80
C ALA A 113 -7.19 29.24 -17.59
N ARG A 114 -7.19 29.70 -18.84
CA ARG A 114 -5.96 30.09 -19.57
C ARG A 114 -6.28 31.25 -20.52
N SER A 115 -6.81 32.34 -19.94
CA SER A 115 -7.05 33.60 -20.63
C SER A 115 -7.07 34.72 -19.58
N SER A 116 -6.30 35.78 -19.80
CA SER A 116 -5.85 36.83 -18.86
C SER A 116 -4.66 36.39 -18.00
N CYS A 117 -3.44 36.94 -18.11
CA CYS A 117 -3.07 38.30 -18.45
C CYS A 117 -1.75 38.32 -19.26
N ARG A 118 -1.79 38.80 -20.51
CA ARG A 118 -0.65 39.48 -21.12
C ARG A 118 -1.19 40.65 -21.95
N SER A 119 -1.72 41.63 -21.22
CA SER A 119 -2.04 42.95 -21.74
C SER A 119 -0.95 43.90 -21.26
N SER A 120 -0.23 44.52 -22.19
CA SER A 120 -0.05 45.98 -22.26
C SER A 120 1.16 46.33 -23.12
N GLY A 121 0.94 47.12 -24.18
CA GLY A 121 1.99 47.95 -24.78
C GLY A 121 1.90 48.14 -26.29
N SER A 122 0.86 48.84 -26.78
CA SER A 122 0.90 49.54 -28.07
C SER A 122 1.36 50.98 -27.84
N ALA A 123 2.30 51.43 -28.66
CA ALA A 123 2.33 52.75 -29.29
C ALA A 123 3.18 52.63 -30.56
#